data_AF-A0A2Y4XF30-F1
#
_entry.id   AF-A0A2Y4XF30-F1
#
_cell.length_a   1.000
_cell.length_b   1.000
_cell.length_c   1.000
_cell.angle_alpha   90.00
_cell.angle_beta   90.00
_cell.angle_gamma   90.00
#
_symmetry.space_group_name_H-M   'P 1'
#
loop_
_entity.id
_entity.type
_entity.pdbx_description
1 polymer ?
#
loop_
_entity_poly.entity_id
_entity_poly.type
_entity_poly.pdbx_seq_one_letter_code
_entity_poly.pdbx_strand_id
1 'polypeptide(L)' 'MKQEVILVLDCGATNVRAIAVNRQGKIVARASTPNASDIAMENNTWHQWSLDCHFATLC' A
#
# COMPACT_ATOMS: atom_id res chain seq x y z
N MET A 1 22.91 -4.94 17.91
CA MET A 1 22.97 -5.12 16.43
C MET A 1 21.74 -4.48 15.83
N LYS A 2 21.86 -3.60 14.82
CA LYS A 2 20.69 -3.04 14.14
C LYS A 2 20.15 -4.08 13.15
N GLN A 3 18.84 -4.31 13.18
CA GLN A 3 18.17 -5.20 12.23
C GLN A 3 17.95 -4.41 10.94
N GLU A 4 18.65 -4.80 9.88
CA GLU A 4 18.42 -4.22 8.55
C GLU A 4 17.23 -4.91 7.91
N VAL A 5 16.26 -4.10 7.50
CA VAL A 5 15.03 -4.55 6.86
C VAL A 5 14.81 -3.77 5.58
N ILE A 6 14.22 -4.43 4.59
CA ILE A 6 13.75 -3.85 3.35
C ILE A 6 12.26 -3.58 3.54
N LEU A 7 11.84 -2.34 3.34
CA LEU A 7 10.42 -1.97 3.34
C LEU A 7 9.87 -2.13 1.92
N VAL A 8 8.89 -3.00 1.76
CA VAL A 8 8.14 -3.20 0.52
C VAL A 8 6.81 -2.48 0.66
N LEU A 9 6.55 -1.56 -0.26
CA LEU A 9 5.28 -0.87 -0.39
C LEU A 9 4.53 -1.46 -1.57
N ASP A 10 3.36 -2.00 -1.30
CA ASP A 10 2.52 -2.68 -2.28
C ASP A 10 1.16 -1.98 -2.36
N CYS A 11 0.96 -1.22 -3.43
CA CYS A 11 -0.21 -0.39 -3.68
C CYS A 11 -1.21 -1.13 -4.59
N GLY A 12 -1.88 -2.14 -4.03
CA GLY A 12 -2.93 -2.86 -4.71
C GLY A 12 -4.23 -2.06 -4.86
N ALA A 13 -5.11 -2.51 -5.76
CA ALA A 13 -6.37 -1.83 -6.05
C ALA A 13 -7.39 -1.83 -4.89
N THR A 14 -7.28 -2.76 -3.94
CA THR A 14 -8.22 -2.87 -2.79
C THR A 14 -7.55 -2.58 -1.44
N ASN A 15 -6.23 -2.67 -1.38
CA ASN A 15 -5.48 -2.53 -0.14
C ASN A 15 -4.09 -1.97 -0.45
N VAL A 16 -3.63 -1.10 0.42
CA VAL A 16 -2.24 -0.67 0.46
C VAL A 16 -1.54 -1.38 1.61
N ARG A 17 -0.35 -1.93 1.35
CA ARG A 17 0.41 -2.76 2.29
C ARG A 17 1.83 -2.26 2.45
N ALA A 18 2.28 -2.25 3.70
CA ALA A 18 3.68 -2.05 4.06
C ALA A 18 4.22 -3.35 4.67
N ILE A 19 5.26 -3.92 4.08
CA ILE A 19 5.83 -5.21 4.50
C ILE A 19 7.32 -5.01 4.77
N ALA A 20 7.76 -5.33 5.99
CA ALA A 20 9.18 -5.37 6.32
C ALA A 20 9.71 -6.78 6.08
N VAL A 21 10.78 -6.88 5.29
CA VAL A 21 11.41 -8.15 4.91
C VAL A 21 12.88 -8.11 5.33
N ASN A 22 13.38 -9.19 5.94
CA ASN A 22 14.81 -9.29 6.26
C ASN A 22 15.65 -9.67 5.04
N ARG A 23 16.98 -9.68 5.17
CA ARG A 23 17.92 -10.03 4.09
C ARG A 23 17.76 -11.44 3.53
N GLN A 24 17.12 -12.36 4.26
CA GLN A 24 16.84 -13.72 3.81
C GLN A 24 15.49 -13.84 3.07
N GLY A 25 14.78 -12.72 2.86
CA GLY A 25 13.46 -12.73 2.23
C GLY A 25 12.31 -13.08 3.18
N LYS A 26 12.55 -13.19 4.50
CA LYS A 26 11.50 -13.48 5.47
C LYS A 26 10.76 -12.21 5.88
N ILE A 27 9.43 -12.26 5.83
CA ILE A 27 8.56 -11.21 6.38
C ILE A 27 8.73 -11.14 7.90
N VAL A 28 9.09 -9.97 8.41
CA VAL A 28 9.27 -9.71 9.84
C VAL A 28 8.20 -8.80 10.42
N ALA A 29 7.53 -7.98 9.59
CA ALA A 29 6.34 -7.23 9.96
C ALA A 29 5.48 -6.94 8.72
N ARG A 30 4.19 -6.69 8.93
CA ARG A 30 3.25 -6.30 7.87
C ARG A 30 2.11 -5.47 8.45
N ALA A 31 1.74 -4.42 7.74
CA ALA A 31 0.50 -3.67 7.93
C ALA A 31 -0.27 -3.62 6.60
N SER A 32 -1.59 -3.57 6.68
CA SER A 32 -2.50 -3.47 5.53
C SER A 32 -3.65 -2.58 5.89
N THR A 33 -3.98 -1.66 5.00
CA THR A 33 -5.15 -0.80 5.13
C THR A 33 -5.96 -0.91 3.85
N PRO A 34 -7.30 -1.12 3.94
CA PRO A 34 -8.16 -1.06 2.78
C PRO A 34 -8.05 0.30 2.10
N ASN A 35 -8.02 0.34 0.78
CA ASN A 35 -8.22 1.59 0.06
C ASN A 35 -9.69 1.72 -0.36
N ALA A 36 -10.09 2.92 -0.74
CA ALA A 36 -11.37 3.18 -1.36
C ALA A 36 -11.13 3.79 -2.74
N SER A 37 -11.90 3.33 -3.72
CA SER A 37 -12.01 3.98 -5.01
C SER A 37 -13.23 4.88 -5.05
N ASP A 38 -13.12 5.94 -5.83
CA ASP A 38 -14.24 6.77 -6.22
C ASP A 38 -14.64 6.44 -7.66
N ILE A 39 -15.84 6.83 -8.06
CA ILE A 39 -16.22 6.82 -9.47
C ILE A 39 -15.46 7.93 -10.19
N ALA A 40 -14.93 7.62 -11.37
CA ALA A 40 -14.19 8.59 -12.18
C ALA A 40 -15.12 9.70 -12.70
N MET A 41 -14.60 10.94 -12.74
CA MET A 41 -15.39 12.08 -13.23
C MET A 41 -15.65 11.99 -14.73
N GLU A 42 -14.73 11.37 -15.47
CA GLU A 42 -14.74 11.22 -16.92
C GLU A 42 -15.72 10.14 -17.39
N ASN A 43 -15.95 9.12 -16.57
CA ASN A 43 -16.81 8.00 -16.90
C ASN A 43 -17.36 7.31 -15.65
N ASN A 44 -18.68 7.25 -15.54
CA ASN A 44 -19.39 6.68 -14.40
C ASN A 44 -19.25 5.15 -14.25
N THR A 45 -18.64 4.47 -15.22
CA THR A 45 -18.33 3.03 -15.15
C THR A 45 -16.90 2.75 -14.68
N TRP A 46 -16.06 3.78 -14.53
CA TRP A 46 -14.67 3.63 -14.14
C TRP A 46 -14.47 3.95 -12.67
N HIS A 47 -13.49 3.28 -12.08
CA HIS A 47 -13.02 3.55 -10.73
C HIS A 47 -11.68 4.29 -10.79
N GLN A 48 -11.52 5.28 -9.91
CA GLN A 48 -10.29 6.02 -9.72
C GLN A 48 -9.88 6.03 -8.25
N TRP A 49 -8.59 6.20 -8.01
CA TRP A 49 -8.01 6.20 -6.68
C TRP A 49 -7.23 7.50 -6.48
N SER A 50 -7.52 8.23 -5.40
CA SER A 50 -6.80 9.45 -5.06
C SER A 50 -5.37 9.13 -4.60
N LEU A 51 -4.37 9.67 -5.30
CA LEU A 51 -2.96 9.49 -4.93
C LEU A 51 -2.65 10.01 -3.52
N ASP A 52 -3.21 11.16 -3.15
CA ASP A 52 -2.98 11.78 -1.82
C ASP A 52 -3.48 10.87 -0.69
N CYS A 53 -4.64 10.25 -0.87
CA CYS A 53 -5.20 9.32 0.10
C CYS A 53 -4.38 8.02 0.19
N HIS A 54 -3.79 7.56 -0.93
CA HIS A 54 -2.93 6.37 -0.96
C HIS A 54 -1.62 6.57 -0.20
N PHE A 55 -1.00 7.74 -0.33
CA PHE A 55 0.26 8.03 0.36
C PHE A 55 0.05 8.35 1.84
N ALA A 56 -1.03 9.02 2.22
CA ALA A 56 -1.36 9.27 3.63
C ALA A 56 -1.54 7.98 4.42
N THR A 57 -2.05 6.93 3.78
CA THR A 57 -2.29 5.62 4.40
C THR A 57 -1.00 4.82 4.69
N LEU A 58 0.11 5.20 4.06
CA LEU A 58 1.41 4.51 4.19
C LEU A 58 2.31 5.08 5.30
N CYS A 59 1.95 6.22 5.89
CA CYS A 59 2.68 6.91 6.96
C CYS A 59 2.04 6.64 8.33
#